data_AF-N1QCK8-F1
#
_entry.id   AF-N1QCK8-F1
#
_cell.length_a   1.000
_cell.length_b   1.000
_cell.length_c   1.000
_cell.angle_alpha   90.00
_cell.angle_beta   90.00
_cell.angle_gamma   90.00
#
_symmetry.space_group_name_H-M   'P 1'
#
loop_
_entity.id
_entity.type
_entity.pdbx_description
1 polymer ?
#
loop_
_entity_poly.entity_id
_entity_poly.type
_entity_poly.pdbx_seq_one_letter_code
_entity_poly.pdbx_strand_id
1 'polypeptide(L)'
;MSLGGPFSRTTNDAIASAVEEGAFIAVAAGNEGEDASHSSPASAPQVRNPNPQPTIKILTNSTPQACTVGATTRSDSIASFSNFGPLLDIFAPGQNITSAWIGSRTSVNTISGTSMATPHIAGLAAYLLALEGPRSPAQLCERIRELATKDVIGNLDGGDGSPNLIAYNGNGA
;
A
#
# COMPACT_ATOMS: atom_id res chain seq x y z
N MET A 1 7.51 1.25 -3.96
CA MET A 1 7.72 2.52 -4.68
C MET A 1 7.20 3.66 -3.83
N SER A 2 8.12 4.40 -3.23
CA SER A 2 7.84 5.58 -2.38
C SER A 2 7.90 6.86 -3.23
N LEU A 3 7.16 6.86 -4.33
CA LEU A 3 7.08 7.95 -5.30
C LEU A 3 5.73 7.89 -6.01
N GLY A 4 5.27 9.04 -6.50
CA GLY A 4 4.00 9.16 -7.21
C GLY A 4 3.98 10.36 -8.14
N GLY A 5 2.99 10.38 -9.03
CA GLY A 5 2.70 11.45 -9.96
C GLY A 5 1.34 11.25 -10.63
N PRO A 6 1.00 12.07 -11.63
CA PRO A 6 -0.23 11.90 -12.39
C PRO A 6 -0.37 10.48 -12.95
N PHE A 7 -1.61 10.02 -13.14
CA PHE A 7 -1.89 8.74 -13.78
C PHE A 7 -1.01 8.51 -15.02
N SER A 8 -0.38 7.34 -15.07
CA SER A 8 0.50 6.90 -16.13
C SER A 8 0.24 5.44 -16.43
N ARG A 9 -0.40 5.18 -17.58
CA ARG A 9 -0.62 3.81 -18.08
C ARG A 9 0.71 3.04 -18.17
N THR A 10 1.75 3.66 -18.72
CA THR A 10 3.08 3.04 -18.85
C THR A 10 3.67 2.64 -17.50
N THR A 11 3.54 3.49 -16.47
CA THR A 11 4.03 3.16 -15.12
C THR A 11 3.26 1.98 -14.54
N ASN A 12 1.93 1.98 -14.70
CA ASN A 12 1.11 0.92 -14.18
C ASN A 12 1.34 -0.41 -14.93
N ASP A 13 1.51 -0.39 -16.25
CA ASP A 13 1.83 -1.57 -17.07
C ASP A 13 3.20 -2.15 -16.70
N ALA A 14 4.19 -1.30 -16.43
CA ALA A 14 5.52 -1.73 -15.98
C ALA A 14 5.46 -2.43 -14.60
N ILE A 15 4.64 -1.91 -13.70
CA ILE A 15 4.39 -2.56 -12.40
C ILE A 15 3.69 -3.89 -12.61
N ALA A 16 2.61 -3.93 -13.40
CA ALA A 16 1.89 -5.17 -13.70
C ALA A 16 2.84 -6.25 -14.24
N SER A 17 3.68 -5.89 -15.21
CA SER A 17 4.68 -6.81 -15.79
C SER A 17 5.65 -7.35 -14.73
N ALA A 18 6.16 -6.50 -13.85
CA ALA A 18 7.07 -6.94 -12.79
C ALA A 18 6.38 -7.86 -11.76
N VAL A 19 5.11 -7.58 -11.42
CA VAL A 19 4.36 -8.45 -10.50
C VAL A 19 4.00 -9.79 -11.16
N GLU A 20 3.73 -9.82 -12.47
CA GLU A 20 3.55 -11.05 -13.25
C GLU A 20 4.80 -11.94 -13.24
N GLU A 21 6.00 -11.34 -13.27
CA GLU A 21 7.28 -12.03 -13.11
C GLU A 21 7.59 -12.44 -11.65
N GLY A 22 6.64 -12.27 -10.73
CA GLY A 22 6.73 -12.71 -9.34
C GLY A 22 7.38 -11.71 -8.39
N ALA A 23 7.64 -10.47 -8.82
CA ALA A 23 8.14 -9.44 -7.93
C ALA A 23 7.03 -8.87 -7.05
N PHE A 24 7.20 -8.91 -5.73
CA PHE A 24 6.31 -8.18 -4.83
C PHE A 24 6.61 -6.67 -4.90
N ILE A 25 5.58 -5.86 -5.15
CA ILE A 25 5.70 -4.40 -5.25
C ILE A 25 4.69 -3.77 -4.30
N ALA A 26 5.16 -3.14 -3.22
CA ALA A 26 4.35 -2.21 -2.43
C ALA A 26 4.45 -0.80 -3.05
N VAL A 27 3.35 -0.06 -3.14
CA VAL A 27 3.30 1.28 -3.73
C VAL A 27 2.66 2.29 -2.78
N ALA A 28 3.12 3.54 -2.81
CA ALA A 28 2.54 4.62 -2.02
C ALA A 28 1.18 5.03 -2.62
N ALA A 29 0.18 5.28 -1.77
CA ALA A 29 -1.13 5.77 -2.22
C ALA A 29 -1.09 7.22 -2.75
N GLY A 30 -0.12 8.02 -2.32
CA GLY A 30 0.00 9.46 -2.59
C GLY A 30 -0.24 10.34 -1.35
N ASN A 31 0.09 11.62 -1.44
CA ASN A 31 0.15 12.56 -0.31
C ASN A 31 -0.73 13.81 -0.51
N GLU A 32 -1.77 13.70 -1.34
CA GLU A 32 -2.59 14.83 -1.78
C GLU A 32 -3.94 14.89 -1.06
N GLY A 33 -4.30 13.86 -0.28
CA GLY A 33 -5.60 13.76 0.37
C GLY A 33 -6.74 13.60 -0.64
N GLU A 34 -6.50 12.83 -1.70
CA GLU A 34 -7.44 12.58 -2.79
C GLU A 34 -7.64 11.08 -3.09
N ASP A 35 -8.49 10.77 -4.07
CA ASP A 35 -8.67 9.38 -4.53
C ASP A 35 -7.40 8.86 -5.22
N ALA A 36 -6.86 7.75 -4.71
CA ALA A 36 -5.66 7.11 -5.20
C ALA A 36 -5.74 6.69 -6.69
N SER A 37 -6.93 6.58 -7.28
CA SER A 37 -7.13 6.25 -8.69
C SER A 37 -6.59 7.30 -9.65
N HIS A 38 -6.39 8.54 -9.19
CA HIS A 38 -5.90 9.65 -10.03
C HIS A 38 -4.38 9.70 -10.18
N SER A 39 -3.65 8.88 -9.42
CA SER A 39 -2.19 8.90 -9.40
C SER A 39 -1.58 7.55 -9.77
N SER A 40 -0.38 7.58 -10.32
CA SER A 40 0.45 6.38 -10.50
C SER A 40 1.68 6.52 -9.61
N PRO A 41 2.14 5.43 -8.97
CA PRO A 41 1.74 4.03 -9.18
C PRO A 41 0.53 3.55 -8.37
N ALA A 42 -0.11 4.40 -7.57
CA ALA A 42 -1.24 4.01 -6.70
C ALA A 42 -2.41 3.36 -7.45
N SER A 43 -2.66 3.78 -8.70
CA SER A 43 -3.66 3.19 -9.60
C SER A 43 -3.19 1.93 -10.34
N ALA A 44 -1.98 1.42 -10.11
CA ALA A 44 -1.50 0.21 -10.76
C ALA A 44 -2.42 -1.02 -10.58
N PRO A 45 -3.13 -1.19 -9.44
CA PRO A 45 -4.13 -2.26 -9.33
C PRO A 45 -5.31 -2.13 -10.33
N GLN A 46 -5.59 -0.93 -10.89
CA GLN A 46 -6.68 -0.65 -11.87
C GLN A 46 -6.40 -1.12 -13.30
N VAL A 47 -5.17 -1.53 -13.67
CA VAL A 47 -4.82 -1.89 -15.07
C VAL A 47 -5.65 -3.05 -15.63
N ARG A 48 -6.48 -3.67 -14.78
CA ARG A 48 -7.40 -4.74 -15.17
C ARG A 48 -8.65 -4.34 -15.96
N ASN A 49 -8.96 -3.07 -16.25
CA ASN A 49 -10.20 -2.79 -16.98
C ASN A 49 -10.02 -2.12 -18.36
N PRO A 50 -9.96 -2.89 -19.47
CA PRO A 50 -10.05 -2.34 -20.82
C PRO A 50 -11.47 -1.85 -21.19
N ASN A 51 -12.50 -2.00 -20.35
CA ASN A 51 -13.89 -1.59 -20.65
C ASN A 51 -14.54 -0.79 -19.49
N PRO A 52 -14.83 0.52 -19.64
CA PRO A 52 -15.37 1.37 -18.56
C PRO A 52 -16.88 1.16 -18.27
N GLN A 53 -17.41 -0.05 -18.42
CA GLN A 53 -18.81 -0.36 -18.09
C GLN A 53 -18.95 -1.13 -16.77
N PRO A 54 -20.05 -0.92 -16.02
CA PRO A 54 -20.22 -1.43 -14.67
C PRO A 54 -20.63 -2.90 -14.75
N THR A 55 -19.64 -3.77 -14.87
CA THR A 55 -19.85 -5.17 -14.50
C THR A 55 -19.06 -5.41 -13.23
N ILE A 56 -19.81 -5.65 -12.15
CA ILE A 56 -19.29 -6.22 -10.91
C ILE A 56 -18.70 -7.57 -11.31
N LYS A 57 -17.41 -7.57 -11.68
CA LYS A 57 -16.60 -8.76 -11.63
C LYS A 57 -15.94 -8.73 -10.27
N ILE A 58 -16.55 -9.43 -9.32
CA ILE A 58 -15.85 -9.83 -8.11
C ILE A 58 -14.59 -10.55 -8.58
N LEU A 59 -13.45 -9.88 -8.44
CA LEU A 59 -12.15 -10.39 -8.84
C LEU A 59 -11.85 -11.57 -7.93
N THR A 60 -11.99 -12.78 -8.47
CA THR A 60 -11.50 -13.99 -7.82
C THR A 60 -9.97 -13.94 -7.75
N ASN A 61 -9.44 -13.68 -6.55
CA ASN A 61 -8.16 -14.11 -5.92
C ASN A 61 -6.93 -14.55 -6.76
N SER A 62 -6.69 -14.06 -7.98
CA SER A 62 -5.57 -14.58 -8.79
C SER A 62 -4.90 -13.54 -9.70
N THR A 63 -4.95 -12.26 -9.35
CA THR A 63 -4.21 -11.23 -10.09
C THR A 63 -2.98 -10.84 -9.30
N PRO A 64 -1.77 -10.95 -9.87
CA PRO A 64 -0.61 -10.29 -9.31
C PRO A 64 -0.88 -8.77 -9.33
N GLN A 65 -1.09 -8.18 -8.15
CA GLN A 65 -1.30 -6.74 -7.98
C GLN A 65 -0.20 -6.16 -7.10
N ALA A 66 0.15 -4.91 -7.37
CA ALA A 66 0.92 -4.11 -6.42
C ALA A 66 0.07 -3.93 -5.14
N CYS A 67 0.74 -3.88 -3.99
CA CYS A 67 0.10 -3.67 -2.69
C CYS A 67 0.11 -2.16 -2.37
N THR A 68 -1.01 -1.47 -2.49
CA THR A 68 -1.13 -0.01 -2.32
C THR A 68 -1.28 0.36 -0.86
N VAL A 69 -0.43 1.28 -0.40
CA VAL A 69 -0.22 1.56 1.02
C VAL A 69 -0.60 3.01 1.35
N GLY A 70 -1.64 3.16 2.17
CA GLY A 70 -2.01 4.43 2.81
C GLY A 70 -1.20 4.69 4.08
N ALA A 71 -1.24 5.94 4.56
CA ALA A 71 -0.51 6.36 5.76
C ALA A 71 -1.45 6.61 6.94
N THR A 72 -1.09 6.06 8.11
CA THR A 72 -1.73 6.39 9.39
C THR A 72 -0.82 7.22 10.29
N THR A 73 -1.45 7.87 11.26
CA THR A 73 -0.83 8.53 12.40
C THR A 73 -0.61 7.54 13.55
N ARG A 74 0.04 8.01 14.62
CA ARG A 74 0.21 7.23 15.86
C ARG A 74 -1.09 6.98 16.65
N SER A 75 -2.18 7.65 16.28
CA SER A 75 -3.47 7.58 16.98
C SER A 75 -4.48 6.74 16.21
N ASP A 76 -4.01 5.82 15.37
CA ASP A 76 -4.84 4.98 14.49
C ASP A 76 -5.86 5.83 13.72
N SER A 77 -5.36 6.86 13.04
CA SER A 77 -6.15 7.71 12.16
C SER A 77 -5.45 7.81 10.81
N ILE A 78 -6.19 7.94 9.72
CA ILE A 78 -5.63 8.27 8.42
C ILE A 78 -4.90 9.61 8.54
N ALA A 79 -3.63 9.64 8.12
CA ALA A 79 -2.89 10.89 8.05
C ALA A 79 -3.57 11.81 7.03
N SER A 80 -3.77 13.09 7.36
CA SER A 80 -4.58 14.01 6.55
C SER A 80 -4.11 14.20 5.11
N PHE A 81 -2.84 13.86 4.81
CA PHE A 81 -2.29 13.89 3.46
C PHE A 81 -2.47 12.57 2.71
N SER A 82 -2.77 11.45 3.36
CA SER A 82 -2.86 10.16 2.69
C SER A 82 -3.98 10.19 1.68
N ASN A 83 -3.70 9.76 0.45
CA ASN A 83 -4.76 9.42 -0.48
C ASN A 83 -5.57 8.23 0.05
N PHE A 84 -6.80 8.11 -0.45
CA PHE A 84 -7.82 7.18 -0.02
C PHE A 84 -8.48 6.49 -1.22
N GLY A 85 -9.42 5.59 -0.96
CA GLY A 85 -10.23 4.94 -1.97
C GLY A 85 -10.10 3.42 -1.99
N PRO A 86 -10.93 2.73 -2.80
CA PRO A 86 -10.99 1.28 -2.89
C PRO A 86 -9.74 0.63 -3.50
N LEU A 87 -8.75 1.44 -3.91
CA LEU A 87 -7.48 0.97 -4.42
C LEU A 87 -6.43 0.71 -3.37
N LEU A 88 -6.63 1.20 -2.15
CA LEU A 88 -5.75 0.89 -1.04
C LEU A 88 -5.98 -0.56 -0.63
N ASP A 89 -4.89 -1.26 -0.35
CA ASP A 89 -4.92 -2.62 0.19
C ASP A 89 -4.81 -2.61 1.72
N ILE A 90 -4.01 -1.66 2.24
CA ILE A 90 -3.67 -1.58 3.65
C ILE A 90 -3.14 -0.19 4.02
N PHE A 91 -3.22 0.16 5.30
CA PHE A 91 -2.53 1.31 5.89
C PHE A 91 -1.31 0.88 6.72
N ALA A 92 -0.30 1.73 6.77
CA ALA A 92 0.85 1.55 7.67
C ALA A 92 1.29 2.90 8.27
N PRO A 93 2.09 2.90 9.36
CA PRO A 93 2.60 4.12 9.96
C PRO A 93 3.35 4.98 8.93
N GLY A 94 2.83 6.19 8.69
CA GLY A 94 3.36 7.10 7.67
C GLY A 94 3.54 8.54 8.14
N GLN A 95 3.04 8.92 9.31
CA GLN A 95 3.24 10.26 9.87
C GLN A 95 4.32 10.26 10.97
N ASN A 96 5.24 11.22 10.90
CA ASN A 96 6.34 11.41 11.86
C ASN A 96 7.21 10.16 12.02
N ILE A 97 7.62 9.56 10.91
CA ILE A 97 8.46 8.37 10.87
C ILE A 97 9.92 8.80 10.86
N THR A 98 10.68 8.35 11.86
CA THR A 98 12.11 8.59 11.96
C THR A 98 12.87 7.51 11.20
N SER A 99 13.76 7.90 10.30
CA SER A 99 14.58 6.98 9.52
C SER A 99 15.99 7.53 9.31
N ALA A 100 16.88 6.69 8.79
CA ALA A 100 18.22 7.10 8.37
C ALA A 100 18.15 8.20 7.29
N TRP A 101 19.13 9.08 7.28
CA TRP A 101 19.16 10.23 6.39
C TRP A 101 20.53 10.50 5.79
N ILE A 102 20.56 11.15 4.63
CA ILE A 102 21.80 11.55 3.98
C ILE A 102 22.53 12.63 4.80
N GLY A 103 23.86 12.51 4.91
CA GLY A 103 24.73 13.49 5.58
C GLY A 103 25.84 12.87 6.40
N SER A 104 25.54 11.84 7.20
CA SER A 104 26.53 11.12 8.01
C SER A 104 26.08 9.68 8.31
N ARG A 105 26.95 8.86 8.90
CA ARG A 105 26.66 7.46 9.27
C ARG A 105 25.59 7.31 10.37
N THR A 106 25.33 8.39 11.11
CA THR A 106 24.36 8.40 12.23
C THR A 106 23.24 9.42 11.99
N SER A 107 23.15 9.98 10.79
CA SER A 107 22.14 10.96 10.46
C SER A 107 20.77 10.30 10.42
N VAL A 108 19.82 10.93 11.10
CA VAL A 108 18.40 10.55 11.09
C VAL A 108 17.56 11.77 10.73
N ASN A 109 16.38 11.53 10.18
CA ASN A 109 15.39 12.55 9.91
C ASN A 109 13.99 11.99 10.18
N THR A 110 13.09 12.85 10.63
CA THR A 110 11.69 12.50 10.88
C THR A 110 10.83 13.19 9.85
N ILE A 111 10.23 12.39 8.96
CA ILE A 111 9.39 12.89 7.88
C ILE A 111 8.07 12.13 7.81
N SER A 112 7.14 12.65 7.02
CA SER A 112 5.80 12.08 6.85
C SER A 112 5.51 11.85 5.37
N GLY A 113 4.77 10.79 5.08
CA GLY A 113 4.28 10.47 3.75
C GLY A 113 3.84 9.01 3.64
N THR A 114 2.98 8.71 2.67
CA THR A 114 2.74 7.32 2.24
C THR A 114 4.03 6.65 1.77
N SER A 115 5.00 7.45 1.31
CA SER A 115 6.38 7.05 1.07
C SER A 115 7.10 6.43 2.28
N MET A 116 6.72 6.82 3.51
CA MET A 116 7.24 6.26 4.76
C MET A 116 6.41 5.05 5.23
N ALA A 117 5.13 5.00 4.85
CA ALA A 117 4.27 3.84 5.09
C ALA A 117 4.68 2.63 4.23
N THR A 118 4.94 2.83 2.93
CA THR A 118 5.31 1.79 1.97
C THR A 118 6.47 0.87 2.41
N PRO A 119 7.61 1.36 2.93
CA PRO A 119 8.71 0.48 3.36
C PRO A 119 8.35 -0.42 4.55
N HIS A 120 7.37 -0.07 5.38
CA HIS A 120 6.87 -0.99 6.42
C HIS A 120 6.25 -2.24 5.79
N ILE A 121 5.46 -2.07 4.72
CA ILE A 121 4.84 -3.19 3.98
C ILE A 121 5.89 -3.98 3.20
N ALA A 122 6.87 -3.32 2.57
CA ALA A 122 7.96 -4.01 1.89
C ALA A 122 8.81 -4.85 2.86
N GLY A 123 9.11 -4.31 4.05
CA GLY A 123 9.80 -5.04 5.11
C GLY A 123 8.98 -6.21 5.65
N LEU A 124 7.68 -6.01 5.86
CA LEU A 124 6.78 -7.07 6.30
C LEU A 124 6.66 -8.19 5.27
N ALA A 125 6.58 -7.86 3.98
CA ALA A 125 6.59 -8.83 2.90
C ALA A 125 7.88 -9.68 2.91
N ALA A 126 9.04 -9.04 3.04
CA ALA A 126 10.32 -9.74 3.16
C ALA A 126 10.40 -10.64 4.41
N TYR A 127 9.91 -10.14 5.54
CA TYR A 127 9.82 -10.90 6.80
C TYR A 127 8.95 -12.17 6.62
N LEU A 128 7.77 -12.04 6.03
CA LEU A 128 6.86 -13.17 5.81
C LEU A 128 7.39 -14.15 4.77
N LEU A 129 8.07 -13.70 3.72
CA LEU A 129 8.74 -14.59 2.77
C LEU A 129 9.84 -15.42 3.46
N ALA A 130 10.60 -14.81 4.36
CA ALA A 130 11.63 -15.51 5.12
C ALA A 130 11.06 -16.50 6.14
N LEU A 131 9.94 -16.14 6.78
CA LEU A 131 9.33 -16.94 7.85
C LEU A 131 8.42 -18.05 7.34
N GLU A 132 7.58 -17.76 6.34
CA GLU A 132 6.50 -18.64 5.86
C GLU A 132 6.82 -19.28 4.50
N GLY A 133 7.92 -18.88 3.86
CA GLY A 133 8.35 -19.39 2.56
C GLY A 133 7.80 -18.61 1.36
N PRO A 134 8.15 -19.04 0.12
CA PRO A 134 7.78 -18.34 -1.10
C PRO A 134 6.27 -18.28 -1.31
N ARG A 135 5.77 -17.11 -1.74
CA ARG A 135 4.37 -16.85 -2.09
C ARG A 135 4.34 -16.01 -3.36
N SER A 136 3.26 -16.11 -4.14
CA SER A 136 3.05 -15.13 -5.21
C SER A 136 2.85 -13.72 -4.63
N PRO A 137 3.14 -12.65 -5.38
CA PRO A 137 2.92 -11.28 -4.90
C PRO A 137 1.50 -11.03 -4.37
N ALA A 138 0.49 -11.55 -5.07
CA ALA A 138 -0.91 -11.44 -4.67
C ALA A 138 -1.15 -12.14 -3.33
N GLN A 139 -0.70 -13.39 -3.20
CA GLN A 139 -0.83 -14.17 -1.97
C GLN A 139 -0.09 -13.50 -0.80
N LEU A 140 1.00 -12.80 -1.07
CA LEU A 140 1.76 -12.10 -0.05
C LEU A 140 1.06 -10.82 0.42
N CYS A 141 0.48 -10.01 -0.48
CA CYS A 141 -0.33 -8.86 -0.08
C CYS A 141 -1.60 -9.32 0.68
N GLU A 142 -2.28 -10.39 0.22
CA GLU A 142 -3.40 -10.98 0.95
C GLU A 142 -2.98 -11.45 2.34
N ARG A 143 -1.85 -12.13 2.47
CA ARG A 143 -1.33 -12.58 3.78
C ARG A 143 -1.07 -11.40 4.72
N ILE A 144 -0.54 -10.30 4.20
CA ILE A 144 -0.35 -9.06 4.96
C ILE A 144 -1.70 -8.48 5.43
N ARG A 145 -2.72 -8.47 4.55
CA ARG A 145 -4.08 -8.00 4.88
C ARG A 145 -4.77 -8.91 5.91
N GLU A 146 -4.55 -10.22 5.84
CA GLU A 146 -5.08 -11.19 6.82
C GLU A 146 -4.53 -10.94 8.23
N LEU A 147 -3.25 -10.59 8.34
CA LEU A 147 -2.59 -10.30 9.60
C LEU A 147 -2.93 -8.92 10.16
N ALA A 148 -3.42 -7.99 9.35
CA ALA A 148 -3.65 -6.61 9.75
C ALA A 148 -4.55 -6.49 11.00
N THR A 149 -4.28 -5.49 11.83
CA THR A 149 -5.22 -5.04 12.85
C THR A 149 -6.42 -4.38 12.15
N LYS A 150 -7.62 -4.89 12.43
CA LYS A 150 -8.85 -4.53 11.71
C LYS A 150 -9.69 -3.55 12.51
N ASP A 151 -10.40 -2.67 11.82
CA ASP A 151 -11.46 -1.83 12.39
C ASP A 151 -11.01 -0.90 13.52
N VAL A 152 -9.74 -0.49 13.52
CA VAL A 152 -9.15 0.43 14.51
C VAL A 152 -8.95 1.86 14.00
N ILE A 153 -9.05 2.10 12.69
CA ILE A 153 -8.86 3.43 12.12
C ILE A 153 -10.08 4.31 12.46
N GLY A 154 -9.90 5.30 13.35
CA GLY A 154 -10.99 6.03 14.00
C GLY A 154 -11.68 7.12 13.16
N ASN A 155 -11.04 7.61 12.09
CA ASN A 155 -11.58 8.64 11.20
C ASN A 155 -11.94 8.11 9.80
N LEU A 156 -12.04 6.80 9.65
CA LEU A 156 -12.55 6.17 8.44
C LEU A 156 -14.06 5.97 8.59
N ASP A 157 -14.86 6.74 7.85
CA ASP A 157 -16.33 6.62 7.86
C ASP A 157 -16.85 5.53 6.89
N GLY A 158 -15.94 4.90 6.14
CA GLY A 158 -16.25 3.87 5.14
C GLY A 158 -16.87 4.40 3.86
N GLY A 159 -17.07 5.72 3.73
CA GLY A 159 -17.72 6.35 2.58
C GLY A 159 -16.84 6.38 1.33
N ASP A 160 -15.52 6.41 1.50
CA ASP A 160 -14.54 6.44 0.40
C ASP A 160 -14.13 5.04 -0.12
N GLY A 161 -14.52 3.96 0.57
CA GLY A 161 -14.19 2.58 0.19
C GLY A 161 -12.78 2.12 0.56
N SER A 162 -11.99 2.89 1.31
CA SER A 162 -10.68 2.46 1.81
C SER A 162 -10.81 1.30 2.81
N PRO A 163 -9.81 0.41 2.90
CA PRO A 163 -9.83 -0.68 3.87
C PRO A 163 -9.55 -0.20 5.29
N ASN A 164 -10.28 -0.72 6.29
CA ASN A 164 -9.94 -0.48 7.70
C ASN A 164 -8.92 -1.51 8.22
N LEU A 165 -7.71 -1.47 7.66
CA LEU A 165 -6.64 -2.43 7.93
C LEU A 165 -5.32 -1.70 8.22
N ILE A 166 -4.77 -1.85 9.43
CA ILE A 166 -3.43 -1.39 9.80
C ILE A 166 -2.44 -2.56 9.79
N ALA A 167 -1.30 -2.38 9.13
CA ALA A 167 -0.24 -3.37 9.03
C ALA A 167 0.22 -3.91 10.38
N TYR A 168 0.28 -5.24 10.48
CA TYR A 168 0.71 -5.95 11.67
C TYR A 168 1.46 -7.22 11.26
N ASN A 169 2.47 -7.61 12.04
CA ASN A 169 3.35 -8.74 11.72
C ASN A 169 2.88 -10.07 12.30
N GLY A 170 1.73 -10.10 12.97
CA GLY A 170 1.19 -11.31 13.59
C GLY A 170 1.87 -11.73 14.89
N ASN A 171 2.86 -10.98 15.40
CA ASN A 171 3.62 -11.34 16.58
C ASN A 171 3.33 -10.39 17.75
N GLY A 172 2.27 -10.70 18.49
CA GLY A 172 1.89 -9.99 19.71
C GLY A 172 1.33 -10.97 20.73
N ALA A 173 1.68 -10.67 21.98
CA ALA A 173 1.35 -11.41 23.18
C ALA A 173 -0.16 -11.48 23.46
#